data_AF-A0A6A7YA62-F1
#
_entry.id   AF-A0A6A7YA62-F1
#
_cell.length_a   1.000
_cell.length_b   1.000
_cell.length_c   1.000
_cell.angle_alpha   90.00
_cell.angle_beta   90.00
_cell.angle_gamma   90.00
#
_symmetry.space_group_name_H-M   'P 1'
#
loop_
_entity.id
_entity.type
_entity.pdbx_description
1 polymer ?
#
loop_
_entity_poly.entity_id
_entity_poly.type
_entity_poly.pdbx_seq_one_letter_code
_entity_poly.pdbx_strand_id
1 'polypeptide(L)'
;MGFLDDLSRRIPTHDVWITLDKDVFAPADAVTNWDQGEMRLAHAAALIRTVASRHAVVGVDVCGDYSPPRFTDPWRRTLAFLDRSCRPPVTRPHHGLNADTNARLLRLFDEVLA
;
A
#
# COMPACT_ATOMS: atom_id res chain seq x y z
N MET A 1 -12.86 -17.09 15.38
CA MET A 1 -11.46 -16.83 14.99
C MET A 1 -11.47 -15.58 14.12
N GLY A 2 -10.48 -14.69 14.26
CA GLY A 2 -10.47 -13.44 13.48
C GLY A 2 -9.87 -13.65 12.08
N PHE A 3 -10.27 -12.83 11.11
CA PHE A 3 -9.77 -12.88 9.73
C PHE A 3 -8.23 -12.94 9.62
N LEU A 4 -7.52 -12.18 10.46
CA LEU A 4 -6.05 -12.14 10.45
C LEU A 4 -5.40 -13.47 10.87
N ASP A 5 -5.99 -14.16 11.85
CA ASP A 5 -5.52 -15.47 12.27
C ASP A 5 -5.78 -16.52 11.19
N ASP A 6 -6.94 -16.45 10.53
CA ASP A 6 -7.29 -17.35 9.44
C ASP A 6 -6.36 -17.16 8.24
N LEU A 7 -6.08 -15.90 7.87
CA LEU A 7 -5.13 -15.56 6.81
C LEU A 7 -3.74 -16.13 7.11
N SER A 8 -3.24 -15.88 8.31
CA SER A 8 -1.89 -16.31 8.71
C SER A 8 -1.76 -17.84 8.71
N ARG A 9 -2.80 -18.59 9.10
CA ARG A 9 -2.80 -20.07 9.04
C ARG A 9 -2.89 -20.64 7.63
N ARG A 10 -3.41 -19.88 6.66
CA ARG A 10 -3.57 -20.32 5.26
C ARG A 10 -2.29 -20.18 4.44
N ILE A 11 -1.29 -19.46 4.93
CA ILE A 11 0.02 -19.34 4.30
C ILE A 11 0.79 -20.63 4.62
N PRO A 12 1.10 -21.48 3.61
CA PRO A 12 1.69 -22.79 3.85
C PRO A 12 3.21 -22.75 4.03
N THR A 13 3.86 -21.65 3.66
CA THR A 13 5.31 -21.47 3.72
C THR A 13 5.71 -20.76 5.01
N HIS A 14 6.86 -21.12 5.56
CA HIS A 14 7.45 -20.40 6.70
C HIS A 14 7.97 -19.02 6.27
N ASP A 15 8.58 -18.94 5.10
CA ASP A 15 9.16 -17.71 4.57
C ASP A 15 8.13 -16.98 3.71
N VAL A 16 8.00 -15.67 3.90
CA VAL A 16 7.02 -14.83 3.20
C VAL A 16 7.63 -13.54 2.67
N TRP A 17 7.18 -13.15 1.49
CA TRP A 17 7.43 -11.84 0.89
C TRP A 17 6.16 -11.01 0.94
N ILE A 18 6.25 -9.75 1.38
CA ILE A 18 5.09 -8.86 1.48
C ILE A 18 5.17 -7.78 0.40
N THR A 19 4.17 -7.75 -0.50
CA THR A 19 3.98 -6.63 -1.42
C THR A 19 2.84 -5.76 -0.90
N LEU A 20 3.06 -4.45 -0.78
CA LEU A 20 2.07 -3.49 -0.31
C LEU A 20 1.84 -2.40 -1.35
N ASP A 21 0.74 -2.52 -2.10
CA ASP A 21 0.22 -1.40 -2.88
C ASP A 21 -0.55 -0.45 -1.94
N LYS A 22 -0.17 0.83 -1.94
CA LYS A 22 -0.80 1.85 -1.09
C LYS A 22 -2.19 2.24 -1.55
N ASP A 23 -2.65 1.80 -2.72
CA ASP A 23 -4.01 2.08 -3.19
C ASP A 23 -5.09 1.44 -2.32
N VAL A 24 -4.76 0.39 -1.55
CA VAL A 24 -5.64 -0.20 -0.54
C VAL A 24 -6.02 0.77 0.58
N PHE A 25 -5.20 1.79 0.84
CA PHE A 25 -5.38 2.69 1.97
C PHE A 25 -6.51 3.68 1.74
N ALA A 26 -7.11 4.15 2.84
CA ALA A 26 -8.04 5.27 2.82
C ALA A 26 -7.35 6.58 2.38
N PRO A 27 -8.09 7.55 1.80
CA PRO A 27 -7.53 8.85 1.39
C PRO A 27 -6.83 9.63 2.52
N ALA A 28 -7.12 9.28 3.78
CA ALA A 28 -6.54 9.90 4.96
C ALA A 28 -5.20 9.29 5.39
N ASP A 29 -4.75 8.19 4.76
CA ASP A 29 -3.47 7.55 5.05
C ASP A 29 -2.54 7.50 3.82
N ALA A 30 -3.06 7.52 2.60
CA ALA A 30 -2.24 7.66 1.41
C ALA A 30 -3.00 8.37 0.31
N VAL A 31 -2.27 8.95 -0.64
CA VAL A 31 -2.79 9.39 -1.93
C VAL A 31 -2.07 8.63 -3.02
N THR A 32 -2.83 8.06 -3.94
CA THR A 32 -2.31 7.25 -5.05
C THR A 32 -2.77 7.81 -6.38
N ASN A 33 -2.20 7.30 -7.48
CA ASN A 33 -2.71 7.55 -8.83
C ASN A 33 -3.92 6.68 -9.20
N TRP A 34 -4.23 5.71 -8.36
CA TRP A 34 -5.17 4.62 -8.61
C TRP A 34 -6.41 4.74 -7.72
N ASP A 35 -7.26 3.71 -7.76
CA ASP A 35 -8.51 3.69 -7.03
C ASP A 35 -8.27 3.50 -5.53
N GLN A 36 -8.32 4.62 -4.80
CA GLN A 36 -8.16 4.63 -3.35
C GLN A 36 -9.23 3.75 -2.66
N GLY A 37 -8.74 2.82 -1.83
CA GLY A 37 -9.51 1.95 -0.96
C GLY A 37 -9.89 2.62 0.36
N GLU A 38 -10.09 1.80 1.39
CA GLU A 38 -10.67 2.22 2.67
C GLU A 38 -9.85 1.76 3.89
N MET A 39 -8.78 0.96 3.67
CA MET A 39 -8.01 0.40 4.77
C MET A 39 -7.25 1.49 5.52
N ARG A 40 -7.29 1.47 6.85
CA ARG A 40 -6.43 2.33 7.66
C ARG A 40 -5.03 1.74 7.77
N LEU A 41 -4.00 2.59 7.82
CA LEU A 41 -2.60 2.18 8.02
C LEU A 41 -2.44 1.30 9.27
N ALA A 42 -3.18 1.59 10.35
CA ALA A 42 -3.16 0.80 11.57
C ALA A 42 -3.62 -0.65 11.36
N HIS A 43 -4.62 -0.88 10.50
CA HIS A 43 -5.11 -2.23 10.19
C HIS A 43 -4.08 -3.01 9.35
N ALA A 44 -3.48 -2.38 8.35
CA ALA A 44 -2.39 -3.01 7.59
C ALA A 44 -1.21 -3.37 8.50
N ALA A 45 -0.83 -2.47 9.41
CA ALA A 45 0.25 -2.73 10.37
C ALA A 45 -0.07 -3.90 11.32
N ALA A 46 -1.33 -4.01 11.78
CA ALA A 46 -1.77 -5.16 12.59
C ALA A 46 -1.72 -6.47 11.79
N LEU A 47 -2.14 -6.45 10.53
CA LEU A 47 -2.07 -7.58 9.62
C LEU A 47 -0.63 -8.04 9.41
N ILE A 48 0.27 -7.12 9.07
CA ILE A 48 1.70 -7.41 8.83
C ILE A 48 2.35 -8.01 10.08
N ARG A 49 2.12 -7.43 11.27
CA ARG A 49 2.63 -8.01 12.52
C ARG A 49 2.06 -9.39 12.82
N THR A 50 0.78 -9.64 12.48
CA THR A 50 0.17 -10.95 12.68
C THR A 50 0.82 -12.00 11.79
N VAL A 51 1.12 -11.65 10.53
CA VAL A 51 1.86 -12.51 9.61
C VAL A 51 3.27 -12.75 10.13
N ALA A 52 4.01 -11.70 10.49
CA ALA A 52 5.38 -11.78 11.00
C ALA A 52 5.50 -12.56 12.32
N SER A 53 4.43 -12.62 13.12
CA SER A 53 4.42 -13.41 14.36
C SER A 53 4.42 -14.93 14.13
N ARG A 54 4.12 -15.38 12.90
CA ARG A 54 4.01 -16.81 12.54
C ARG A 54 4.91 -17.23 11.38
N HIS A 55 5.46 -16.26 10.64
CA HIS A 55 6.21 -16.47 9.41
C HIS A 55 7.44 -15.57 9.39
N ALA A 56 8.56 -16.06 8.85
CA ALA A 56 9.75 -15.24 8.62
C ALA A 56 9.53 -14.33 7.40
N VAL A 57 9.53 -13.02 7.61
CA VAL A 57 9.46 -12.06 6.50
C VAL A 57 10.85 -11.95 5.87
N VAL A 58 10.99 -12.42 4.64
CA VAL A 58 12.29 -12.44 3.94
C VAL A 58 12.50 -11.22 3.04
N GLY A 59 11.47 -10.40 2.87
CA GLY A 59 11.54 -9.14 2.17
C GLY A 59 10.19 -8.48 1.98
N VAL A 60 10.25 -7.21 1.57
CA VAL A 60 9.08 -6.35 1.41
C VAL A 60 9.28 -5.42 0.23
N ASP A 61 8.22 -5.16 -0.54
CA ASP A 61 8.13 -4.00 -1.43
C ASP A 61 6.88 -3.17 -1.15
N VAL A 62 7.01 -1.85 -1.37
CA VAL A 62 5.94 -0.87 -1.18
C VAL A 62 5.82 -0.03 -2.44
N CYS A 63 4.61 0.09 -2.97
CA CYS A 63 4.33 0.87 -4.18
C CYS A 63 3.03 1.69 -4.02
N GLY A 64 2.59 2.36 -5.08
CA GLY A 64 1.29 3.05 -5.10
C GLY A 64 1.30 4.51 -4.63
N ASP A 65 2.47 5.11 -4.34
CA ASP A 65 2.52 6.54 -4.03
C ASP A 65 2.09 7.42 -5.22
N TYR A 66 1.41 8.53 -4.93
CA TYR A 66 1.07 9.51 -5.95
C TYR A 66 2.32 10.07 -6.64
N SER A 67 2.31 10.00 -7.95
CA SER A 67 3.27 10.60 -8.85
C SER A 67 2.57 11.51 -9.86
N PRO A 68 3.05 12.75 -10.10
CA PRO A 68 2.50 13.60 -11.16
C PRO A 68 2.60 12.89 -12.52
N PRO A 69 1.48 12.64 -13.23
CA PRO A 69 1.51 11.90 -14.47
C PRO A 69 2.23 12.72 -15.55
N ARG A 70 3.28 12.13 -16.14
CA ARG A 70 4.03 12.70 -17.28
C ARG A 70 3.84 11.79 -18.49
N PHE A 71 3.13 12.28 -19.50
CA PHE A 71 2.93 11.56 -20.76
C PHE A 71 3.72 12.25 -21.86
N THR A 72 4.59 11.50 -22.55
CA THR A 72 5.29 11.96 -23.75
C THR A 72 4.48 11.73 -25.02
N ASP A 73 3.51 10.83 -24.96
CA ASP A 73 2.72 10.36 -26.09
C ASP A 73 1.20 10.55 -25.83
N PRO A 74 0.44 11.10 -26.79
CA PRO A 74 -0.99 11.34 -26.65
C PRO A 74 -1.81 10.06 -26.42
N TRP A 75 -1.40 8.93 -26.98
CA TRP A 75 -2.11 7.66 -26.82
C TRP A 75 -2.02 7.15 -25.38
N ARG A 76 -0.83 7.21 -24.76
CA ARG A 76 -0.65 6.89 -23.33
C ARG A 76 -1.44 7.82 -22.42
N ARG A 77 -1.54 9.10 -22.76
CA ARG A 77 -2.38 10.06 -22.02
C ARG A 77 -3.85 9.67 -22.05
N THR A 78 -4.36 9.26 -23.22
CA THR A 78 -5.75 8.82 -23.39
C THR A 78 -6.02 7.53 -22.64
N LEU A 79 -5.15 6.51 -22.77
CA LEU A 79 -5.27 5.26 -22.01
C LEU A 79 -5.32 5.52 -20.51
N ALA A 80 -4.37 6.30 -19.98
CA ALA A 80 -4.33 6.64 -18.56
C ALA A 80 -5.47 7.58 -18.11
N PHE A 81 -6.21 8.19 -19.04
CA PHE A 81 -7.44 8.90 -18.71
C PHE A 81 -8.62 7.94 -18.63
N LEU A 82 -8.71 6.98 -19.54
CA LEU A 82 -9.76 5.95 -19.55
C LEU A 82 -9.62 4.95 -18.38
N ASP A 83 -8.40 4.70 -17.94
CA ASP A 83 -8.09 3.81 -16.82
C ASP A 83 -8.38 4.44 -15.44
N ARG A 84 -8.63 5.76 -15.39
CA ARG A 84 -9.03 6.42 -14.16
C ARG A 84 -10.52 6.19 -13.91
N SER A 85 -10.86 5.30 -12.99
CA SER A 85 -12.22 5.18 -12.50
C SER A 85 -12.65 6.48 -11.80
N CYS A 86 -13.47 7.30 -12.46
CA CYS A 86 -14.42 8.26 -11.88
C CYS A 86 -14.00 9.02 -10.60
N ARG A 87 -12.80 9.64 -10.53
CA ARG A 87 -12.46 10.52 -9.40
C ARG A 87 -11.86 11.86 -9.84
N PRO A 88 -12.24 12.96 -9.16
CA PRO A 88 -11.72 14.28 -9.47
C PRO A 88 -10.20 14.32 -9.23
N PRO A 89 -9.47 15.15 -9.99
CA PRO A 89 -8.04 15.31 -9.81
C PRO A 89 -7.74 15.70 -8.36
N VAL A 90 -6.73 15.02 -7.81
CA VAL A 90 -6.16 15.27 -6.50
C VAL A 90 -5.76 16.76 -6.40
N THR A 91 -6.37 17.50 -5.48
CA THR A 91 -6.38 18.99 -5.47
C THR A 91 -5.37 19.63 -4.51
N ARG A 92 -4.52 18.89 -3.79
CA ARG A 92 -3.57 19.47 -2.81
C ARG A 92 -2.18 18.81 -2.88
N PRO A 93 -1.10 19.43 -2.38
CA PRO A 93 0.21 18.78 -2.37
C PRO A 93 0.27 17.79 -1.20
N HIS A 94 0.14 16.48 -1.50
CA HIS A 94 0.06 15.39 -0.52
C HIS A 94 1.41 14.79 -0.11
N HIS A 95 2.52 15.45 -0.45
CA HIS A 95 3.87 14.95 -0.17
C HIS A 95 4.07 14.66 1.33
N GLY A 96 3.52 15.49 2.23
CA GLY A 96 3.60 15.27 3.67
C GLY A 96 2.88 13.99 4.13
N LEU A 97 1.64 13.77 3.68
CA LEU A 97 0.86 12.59 4.07
C LEU A 97 1.53 11.29 3.63
N ASN A 98 1.94 11.21 2.37
CA ASN A 98 2.61 10.00 1.87
C ASN A 98 3.96 9.79 2.54
N ALA A 99 4.75 10.86 2.78
CA ALA A 99 6.01 10.76 3.49
C ALA A 99 5.84 10.26 4.94
N ASP A 100 4.82 10.77 5.65
CA ASP A 100 4.50 10.32 7.01
C ASP A 100 4.12 8.83 7.04
N THR A 101 3.29 8.40 6.09
CA THR A 101 2.92 6.99 5.94
C THR A 101 4.13 6.14 5.58
N ASN A 102 4.99 6.60 4.67
CA ASN A 102 6.21 5.89 4.29
C ASN A 102 7.16 5.74 5.49
N ALA A 103 7.34 6.79 6.30
CA ALA A 103 8.15 6.72 7.51
C ALA A 103 7.58 5.75 8.57
N ARG A 104 6.25 5.62 8.65
CA ARG A 104 5.59 4.64 9.53
C ARG A 104 5.73 3.21 8.99
N LEU A 105 5.64 3.02 7.68
CA LEU A 105 5.86 1.74 7.03
C LEU A 105 7.32 1.28 7.15
N LEU A 106 8.29 2.17 6.94
CA LEU A 106 9.71 1.85 7.13
C LEU A 106 9.99 1.35 8.54
N ARG A 107 9.52 2.05 9.58
CA ARG A 107 9.66 1.59 10.97
C ARG A 107 8.99 0.25 11.23
N LEU A 108 7.82 0.00 10.63
CA LEU A 108 7.14 -1.28 10.72
C LEU A 108 7.96 -2.39 10.05
N PHE A 109 8.55 -2.12 8.89
CA PHE A 109 9.32 -3.12 8.16
C PHE A 109 10.68 -3.39 8.79
N ASP A 110 11.34 -2.38 9.36
CA ASP A 110 12.52 -2.58 10.21
C ASP A 110 12.22 -3.47 11.41
N GLU A 111 11.01 -3.37 12.00
CA GLU A 111 10.55 -4.21 13.11
C GLU A 111 10.35 -5.68 12.69
N VAL A 112 9.75 -5.95 11.53
CA VAL A 112 9.37 -7.32 11.13
C VAL A 112 10.43 -8.05 10.30
N LEU A 113 11.43 -7.33 9.78
CA LEU A 113 12.58 -7.90 9.06
C LEU A 113 13.77 -8.21 9.98
N ALA A 114 13.70 -7.81 11.26
CA ALA A 114 14.74 -8.06 12.27
C ALA A 114 14.64 -9.48 12.87
#